data_AF-A0A1X0NW92-F1
#
_entry.id   AF-A0A1X0NW92-F1
#
_cell.length_a   1.000
_cell.length_b   1.000
_cell.length_c   1.000
_cell.angle_alpha   90.00
_cell.angle_beta   90.00
_cell.angle_gamma   90.00
#
_symmetry.space_group_name_H-M   'P 1'
#
loop_
_entity.id
_entity.type
_entity.pdbx_description
1 polymer ?
#
loop_
_entity_poly.entity_id
_entity_poly.type
_entity_poly.pdbx_seq_one_letter_code
_entity_poly.pdbx_strand_id
1 'polypeptide(L)'
;MGGGISSSAKKEKQSPFRYGEPDKLKLPNSVEIGDGHTSICVAAHPNKRCVCFLLVTHLEEKKKEEKEQETEEEEKKEEQEKEEKKKKKKNNNTTPAFVQWTFYNDSKKDNVRVIVTFLGTSDGIQTVSPTTEMDHTSDGSLRVSAVVHAGETLPFVKGYVKAYLLKCEEVTE
;
A
#
# COMPACT_ATOMS: atom_id res chain seq x y z
N MET A 1 37.19 2.38 42.38
CA MET A 1 36.24 1.41 41.78
C MET A 1 34.84 1.98 41.93
N GLY A 2 34.20 2.36 40.83
CA GLY A 2 32.83 2.90 40.84
C GLY A 2 32.12 2.46 39.57
N GLY A 3 31.43 1.33 39.64
CA GLY A 3 30.66 0.78 38.54
C GLY A 3 29.30 1.46 38.45
N GLY A 4 29.15 2.36 37.48
CA GLY A 4 27.87 2.96 37.12
C GLY A 4 27.07 2.02 36.24
N ILE A 5 26.03 1.39 36.80
CA ILE A 5 25.02 0.64 36.07
C ILE A 5 24.18 1.65 35.27
N SER A 6 24.41 1.71 33.96
CA SER A 6 23.59 2.51 33.04
C SER A 6 22.27 1.78 32.82
N SER A 7 21.22 2.25 33.47
CA SER A 7 19.84 1.81 33.25
C SER A 7 19.43 2.16 31.82
N SER A 8 19.24 1.14 30.99
CA SER A 8 18.71 1.27 29.63
C SER A 8 17.27 1.76 29.68
N ALA A 9 17.08 3.08 29.59
CA ALA A 9 15.76 3.68 29.47
C ALA A 9 15.07 3.15 28.20
N LYS A 10 13.87 2.59 28.37
CA LYS A 10 12.98 2.24 27.25
C LYS A 10 12.75 3.51 26.43
N LYS A 11 13.36 3.61 25.26
CA LYS A 11 13.09 4.70 24.31
C LYS A 11 11.62 4.60 23.92
N GLU A 12 10.80 5.53 24.43
CA GLU A 12 9.50 5.82 23.84
C GLU A 12 9.70 6.01 22.34
N LYS A 13 8.99 5.20 21.53
CA LYS A 13 9.02 5.33 20.08
C LYS A 13 8.35 6.65 19.74
N GLN A 14 9.14 7.69 19.51
CA GLN A 14 8.63 8.95 18.99
C GLN A 14 7.92 8.70 17.65
N SER A 15 6.75 9.31 17.49
CA SER A 15 5.98 9.28 16.25
C SER A 15 6.86 9.74 15.07
N PRO A 16 6.78 9.08 13.90
CA PRO A 16 7.53 9.51 12.72
C PRO A 16 7.00 10.83 12.13
N PHE A 17 5.81 11.27 12.53
CA PHE A 17 5.16 12.48 12.02
C PHE A 17 5.57 13.71 12.84
N ARG A 18 5.91 14.82 12.17
CA ARG A 18 6.43 16.02 12.82
C ARG A 18 5.37 17.06 13.10
N TYR A 19 4.36 17.16 12.25
CA TYR A 19 3.47 18.33 12.21
C TYR A 19 2.00 18.00 12.42
N GLY A 20 1.62 16.74 12.30
CA GLY A 20 0.31 16.21 12.72
C GLY A 20 0.37 14.69 12.79
N GLU A 21 -0.72 14.06 13.22
CA GLU A 21 -0.93 12.65 12.90
C GLU A 21 -1.79 12.60 11.64
N PRO A 22 -1.57 11.62 10.73
CA PRO A 22 -2.56 11.37 9.69
C PRO A 22 -3.90 11.23 10.40
N ASP A 23 -4.90 12.00 9.94
CA ASP A 23 -6.24 11.98 10.52
C ASP A 23 -6.57 10.53 10.77
N LYS A 24 -6.75 10.13 12.05
CA LYS A 24 -7.01 8.75 12.44
C LYS A 24 -8.15 8.31 11.57
N LEU A 25 -7.81 7.61 10.50
CA LEU A 25 -8.69 7.62 9.36
C LEU A 25 -9.99 7.04 9.91
N LYS A 26 -11.09 7.75 9.66
CA LYS A 26 -12.35 7.06 9.39
C LYS A 26 -12.17 6.29 8.08
N LEU A 27 -11.12 5.45 8.01
CA LEU A 27 -11.03 4.34 7.11
C LEU A 27 -12.35 3.62 7.35
N PRO A 28 -13.06 3.23 6.29
CA PRO A 28 -14.39 2.65 6.42
C PRO A 28 -14.42 1.42 7.35
N ASN A 29 -13.27 0.88 7.74
CA ASN A 29 -13.06 0.08 8.93
C ASN A 29 -11.96 0.74 9.77
N SER A 30 -12.22 1.06 11.04
CA SER A 30 -11.24 1.62 11.98
C SER A 30 -10.12 0.61 12.23
N VAL A 31 -9.12 0.58 11.32
CA VAL A 31 -7.88 -0.16 11.52
C VAL A 31 -7.05 0.67 12.48
N GLU A 32 -6.96 0.24 13.73
CA GLU A 32 -6.00 0.83 14.65
C GLU A 32 -4.61 0.60 14.05
N ILE A 33 -3.74 1.61 14.06
CA ILE A 33 -2.36 1.53 13.55
C ILE A 33 -1.52 0.47 14.34
N GLY A 34 -2.12 -0.21 15.32
CA GLY A 34 -1.56 -1.33 16.07
C GLY A 34 -1.80 -2.74 15.49
N ASP A 35 -2.71 -2.93 14.52
CA ASP A 35 -3.12 -4.29 14.10
C ASP A 35 -2.14 -4.99 13.14
N GLY A 36 -0.97 -4.40 12.86
CA GLY A 36 0.09 -5.05 12.09
C GLY A 36 -0.17 -5.19 10.57
N HIS A 37 -1.32 -4.74 10.06
CA HIS A 37 -1.69 -4.82 8.64
C HIS A 37 -1.34 -3.57 7.83
N THR A 38 -0.86 -2.50 8.47
CA THR A 38 -0.48 -1.25 7.80
C THR A 38 1.02 -1.03 7.90
N SER A 39 1.68 -0.91 6.74
CA SER A 39 3.07 -0.50 6.64
C SER A 39 3.14 0.99 6.33
N ILE A 40 4.00 1.72 7.04
CA ILE A 40 4.24 3.15 6.80
C ILE A 40 5.64 3.29 6.21
N CYS A 41 5.72 3.89 5.03
CA CYS A 41 6.97 4.18 4.34
C CYS A 41 7.04 5.67 4.04
N VAL A 42 8.24 6.23 4.04
CA VAL A 42 8.42 7.59 3.51
C VAL A 42 8.33 7.52 1.99
N ALA A 43 7.35 8.21 1.42
CA ALA A 43 7.13 8.27 -0.02
C ALA A 43 8.19 9.15 -0.69
N ALA A 44 8.38 10.35 -0.15
CA ALA A 44 9.37 11.30 -0.65
C ALA A 44 9.69 12.42 0.35
N HIS A 45 10.85 13.03 0.12
CA HIS A 45 11.24 14.32 0.68
C HIS A 45 11.46 15.29 -0.49
N PRO A 46 10.40 15.88 -1.09
CA PRO A 46 10.58 16.82 -2.19
C PRO A 46 11.46 18.01 -1.77
N ASN A 47 11.40 18.39 -0.49
CA ASN A 47 12.30 19.37 0.11
C ASN A 47 12.59 19.01 1.60
N LYS A 48 13.46 19.78 2.28
CA LYS A 48 13.82 19.52 3.70
C LYS A 48 12.66 19.70 4.70
N ARG A 49 11.55 20.31 4.28
CA ARG A 49 10.43 20.76 5.10
C ARG A 49 9.14 19.98 4.85
N CYS A 50 9.07 19.26 3.73
CA CYS A 50 7.91 18.51 3.29
C CYS A 50 8.28 17.03 3.24
N VAL A 51 7.53 16.22 3.98
CA VAL A 51 7.62 14.76 3.98
C VAL A 51 6.25 14.22 3.61
N CYS A 52 6.21 13.44 2.53
CA CYS A 52 5.01 12.69 2.19
C CYS A 52 5.22 11.24 2.64
N PHE A 53 4.23 10.68 3.33
CA PHE A 53 4.22 9.30 3.78
C PHE A 53 3.25 8.49 2.93
N LEU A 54 3.66 7.28 2.58
CA LEU A 54 2.81 6.26 1.99
C LEU A 54 2.41 5.26 3.08
N LEU A 55 1.11 5.13 3.30
CA LEU A 55 0.51 4.13 4.16
C LEU A 55 -0.07 3.03 3.27
N VAL A 56 0.42 1.80 3.45
CA VAL A 56 -0.03 0.62 2.71
C VAL A 56 -0.78 -0.29 3.66
N THR A 57 -2.09 -0.38 3.49
CA THR A 57 -2.96 -1.26 4.29
C THR A 57 -3.28 -2.51 3.50
N HIS A 58 -2.93 -3.68 4.05
CA HIS A 58 -3.33 -4.96 3.50
C HIS A 58 -4.82 -5.19 3.76
N LEU A 59 -5.55 -5.48 2.69
CA LEU A 59 -6.97 -5.75 2.74
C LEU A 59 -7.17 -7.26 2.51
N GLU A 60 -7.90 -7.90 3.41
CA GLU A 60 -8.38 -9.26 3.14
C GLU A 60 -9.40 -9.17 2.00
N GLU A 61 -9.13 -9.87 0.91
CA GLU A 61 -10.13 -10.06 -0.13
C GLU A 61 -11.27 -10.82 0.54
N LYS A 62 -12.38 -10.13 0.82
CA LYS A 62 -13.62 -10.81 1.17
C LYS A 62 -13.94 -11.66 -0.04
N LYS A 63 -13.53 -12.93 -0.01
CA LYS A 63 -13.99 -13.96 -0.93
C LYS A 63 -15.49 -13.81 -0.89
N LYS A 64 -16.02 -13.21 -1.95
CA LYS A 64 -17.44 -13.11 -2.15
C LYS A 64 -17.84 -14.58 -2.20
N GLU A 65 -18.42 -15.09 -1.13
CA GLU A 65 -19.06 -16.40 -1.12
C GLU A 65 -20.13 -16.29 -2.20
N GLU A 66 -19.75 -16.61 -3.44
CA GLU A 66 -20.67 -17.01 -4.48
C GLU A 66 -21.28 -18.29 -3.96
N LYS A 67 -22.36 -18.08 -3.23
CA LYS A 67 -23.24 -19.10 -2.71
C LYS A 67 -23.78 -19.86 -3.91
N GLU A 68 -23.16 -21.00 -4.16
CA GLU A 68 -23.73 -22.25 -4.65
C GLU A 68 -25.20 -22.13 -5.10
N GLN A 69 -25.38 -21.97 -6.40
CA GLN A 69 -26.49 -22.58 -7.13
C GLN A 69 -25.90 -23.32 -8.33
N GLU A 70 -25.17 -24.40 -8.06
CA GLU A 70 -24.96 -25.47 -9.03
C GLU A 70 -24.96 -26.78 -8.25
N THR A 71 -26.17 -27.29 -8.08
CA THR A 71 -26.45 -28.66 -7.64
C THR A 71 -26.17 -29.60 -8.82
N GLU A 72 -25.46 -30.68 -8.55
CA GLU A 72 -25.39 -31.94 -9.33
C GLU A 72 -24.82 -31.92 -10.76
N GLU A 73 -23.55 -32.29 -10.90
CA GLU A 73 -23.18 -33.54 -11.62
C GLU A 73 -21.71 -33.93 -11.31
N GLU A 74 -21.58 -34.66 -10.20
CA GLU A 74 -20.54 -35.66 -9.92
C GLU A 74 -20.63 -36.73 -11.03
N GLU A 75 -19.59 -37.15 -11.75
CA GLU A 75 -18.61 -38.15 -11.33
C GLU A 75 -17.72 -38.53 -12.54
N LYS A 76 -16.55 -39.14 -12.25
CA LYS A 76 -15.57 -39.82 -13.14
C LYS A 76 -14.56 -38.94 -13.88
N LYS A 77 -13.32 -38.88 -13.37
CA LYS A 77 -12.35 -40.00 -13.43
C LYS A 77 -10.99 -39.60 -12.83
N GLU A 78 -10.61 -40.31 -11.78
CA GLU A 78 -9.25 -40.81 -11.50
C GLU A 78 -8.59 -41.31 -12.80
N GLU A 79 -7.29 -41.26 -13.05
CA GLU A 79 -6.10 -41.55 -12.24
C GLU A 79 -4.87 -41.32 -13.17
N GLN A 80 -3.65 -41.33 -12.62
CA GLN A 80 -2.32 -41.27 -13.29
C GLN A 80 -1.76 -39.84 -13.55
N GLU A 81 -0.51 -39.50 -13.23
CA GLU A 81 0.61 -40.28 -12.70
C GLU A 81 1.60 -39.32 -12.04
N LYS A 82 2.11 -39.71 -10.87
CA LYS A 82 3.24 -39.10 -10.19
C LYS A 82 4.51 -39.67 -10.80
N GLU A 83 5.42 -38.83 -11.32
CA GLU A 83 6.85 -38.86 -11.01
C GLU A 83 7.62 -37.83 -11.86
N GLU A 84 7.97 -36.69 -11.25
CA GLU A 84 9.28 -36.06 -11.48
C GLU A 84 9.54 -34.99 -10.41
N LYS A 85 10.08 -35.44 -9.28
CA LYS A 85 10.72 -34.58 -8.27
C LYS A 85 12.21 -34.51 -8.58
N LYS A 86 12.73 -33.35 -9.00
CA LYS A 86 13.97 -32.72 -8.47
C LYS A 86 14.44 -31.54 -9.33
N LYS A 87 13.97 -30.33 -8.97
CA LYS A 87 14.72 -29.05 -8.92
C LYS A 87 13.75 -27.94 -8.48
N LYS A 88 13.24 -28.01 -7.24
CA LYS A 88 12.50 -26.90 -6.64
C LYS A 88 13.49 -25.78 -6.31
N LYS A 89 13.84 -24.95 -7.31
CA LYS A 89 14.09 -23.52 -7.03
C LYS A 89 12.85 -23.06 -6.25
N LYS A 90 13.05 -22.50 -5.06
CA LYS A 90 12.00 -21.78 -4.35
C LYS A 90 11.60 -20.58 -5.22
N ASN A 91 10.76 -20.83 -6.23
CA ASN A 91 9.94 -19.80 -6.81
C ASN A 91 8.96 -19.44 -5.70
N ASN A 92 9.34 -18.44 -4.90
CA ASN A 92 8.41 -17.76 -4.01
C ASN A 92 7.43 -17.02 -4.92
N ASN A 93 6.49 -17.76 -5.51
CA ASN A 93 5.31 -17.24 -6.17
C ASN A 93 4.38 -16.76 -5.05
N THR A 94 4.79 -15.70 -4.36
CA THR A 94 3.95 -15.04 -3.39
C THR A 94 2.89 -14.30 -4.20
N THR A 95 1.65 -14.78 -4.13
CA THR A 95 0.51 -14.07 -4.70
C THR A 95 0.53 -12.63 -4.19
N PRO A 96 0.47 -11.61 -5.07
CA PRO A 96 0.46 -10.23 -4.62
C PRO A 96 -0.72 -10.01 -3.69
N ALA A 97 -0.50 -9.32 -2.57
CA ALA A 97 -1.57 -8.99 -1.64
C ALA A 97 -2.45 -7.88 -2.23
N PHE A 98 -3.75 -7.95 -1.94
CA PHE A 98 -4.68 -6.85 -2.20
C PHE A 98 -4.43 -5.75 -1.16
N VAL A 99 -4.10 -4.54 -1.62
CA VAL A 99 -3.69 -3.43 -0.74
C VAL A 99 -4.46 -2.17 -1.06
N GLN A 100 -4.61 -1.29 -0.07
CA GLN A 100 -5.02 0.10 -0.26
C GLN A 100 -3.86 1.01 0.10
N TRP A 101 -3.60 1.98 -0.78
CA TRP A 101 -2.58 3.00 -0.60
C TRP A 101 -3.23 4.32 -0.21
N THR A 102 -2.66 4.95 0.80
CA THR A 102 -3.08 6.25 1.29
C THR A 102 -1.84 7.12 1.47
N PHE A 103 -1.88 8.35 0.97
CA PHE A 103 -0.80 9.31 1.17
C PHE A 103 -1.14 10.29 2.29
N TYR A 104 -0.16 10.62 3.11
CA TYR A 104 -0.26 11.68 4.10
C TYR A 104 0.82 12.72 3.83
N ASN A 105 0.44 13.99 3.70
CA ASN A 105 1.38 15.09 3.57
C ASN A 105 1.58 15.76 4.93
N ASP A 106 2.72 15.48 5.57
CA ASP A 106 3.07 16.07 6.87
C ASP A 106 3.56 17.53 6.72
N SER A 107 3.53 18.14 5.53
CA SER A 107 3.83 19.57 5.39
C SER A 107 2.72 20.44 6.01
N LYS A 108 3.11 21.64 6.47
CA LYS A 108 2.17 22.66 6.97
C LYS A 108 1.72 23.67 5.91
N LYS A 109 2.41 23.72 4.76
CA LYS A 109 2.22 24.78 3.76
C LYS A 109 2.29 24.27 2.33
N ASP A 110 3.18 23.33 2.07
CA ASP A 110 3.48 22.90 0.71
C ASP A 110 2.58 21.73 0.31
N ASN A 111 1.95 21.85 -0.86
CA ASN A 111 1.17 20.77 -1.47
C ASN A 111 2.12 19.84 -2.24
N VAL A 112 1.79 18.55 -2.28
CA VAL A 112 2.60 17.54 -2.97
C VAL A 112 1.77 16.87 -4.05
N ARG A 113 2.27 16.84 -5.29
CA ARG A 113 1.73 15.99 -6.35
C ARG A 113 2.41 14.63 -6.26
N VAL A 114 1.63 13.59 -6.00
CA VAL A 114 2.08 12.20 -6.05
C VAL A 114 1.77 11.62 -7.42
N ILE A 115 2.75 10.95 -8.03
CA ILE A 115 2.63 10.30 -9.34
C ILE A 115 3.14 8.88 -9.18
N VAL A 116 2.28 7.90 -9.39
CA VAL A 116 2.61 6.48 -9.33
C VAL A 116 2.39 5.86 -10.70
N THR A 117 3.42 5.20 -11.22
CA THR A 117 3.32 4.40 -12.44
C THR A 117 3.39 2.93 -12.07
N PHE A 118 2.28 2.20 -12.23
CA PHE A 118 2.22 0.76 -12.04
C PHE A 118 2.70 0.05 -13.30
N LEU A 119 3.74 -0.77 -13.16
CA LEU A 119 4.41 -1.45 -14.28
C LEU A 119 3.76 -2.80 -14.53
N GLY A 120 3.40 -3.07 -15.80
CA GLY A 120 2.76 -4.32 -16.22
C GLY A 120 1.22 -4.29 -16.12
N THR A 121 0.60 -5.46 -15.92
CA THR A 121 -0.86 -5.59 -15.84
C THR A 121 -1.41 -4.77 -14.67
N SER A 122 -2.16 -3.72 -14.98
CA SER A 122 -2.87 -2.85 -14.03
C SER A 122 -4.24 -3.43 -13.61
N ASP A 123 -4.54 -4.65 -14.02
CA ASP A 123 -5.80 -5.33 -13.72
C ASP A 123 -6.08 -5.35 -12.22
N GLY A 124 -7.22 -4.77 -11.83
CA GLY A 124 -7.67 -4.70 -10.45
C GLY A 124 -7.18 -3.49 -9.65
N ILE A 125 -6.36 -2.59 -10.22
CA ILE A 125 -6.09 -1.28 -9.62
C ILE A 125 -7.28 -0.35 -9.84
N GLN A 126 -7.79 0.24 -8.76
CA GLN A 126 -8.91 1.17 -8.76
C GLN A 126 -8.52 2.43 -7.99
N THR A 127 -8.88 3.61 -8.49
CA THR A 127 -8.77 4.85 -7.72
C THR A 127 -9.78 4.84 -6.58
N VAL A 128 -9.41 5.47 -5.46
CA VAL A 128 -10.31 5.60 -4.28
C VAL A 128 -10.80 7.04 -4.14
N SER A 129 -9.93 8.03 -4.39
CA SER A 129 -10.31 9.44 -4.36
C SER A 129 -10.79 9.94 -5.73
N PRO A 130 -11.85 10.78 -5.78
CA PRO A 130 -12.29 11.43 -7.02
C PRO A 130 -11.28 12.46 -7.56
N THR A 131 -10.35 12.94 -6.73
CA THR A 131 -9.29 13.87 -7.15
C THR A 131 -8.11 13.18 -7.83
N THR A 132 -8.17 11.86 -7.98
CA THR A 132 -7.09 11.07 -8.57
C THR A 132 -7.27 10.95 -10.08
N GLU A 133 -6.25 11.40 -10.81
CA GLU A 133 -6.16 11.28 -12.26
C GLU A 133 -5.54 9.94 -12.65
N MET A 134 -6.03 9.30 -13.71
CA MET A 134 -5.57 8.00 -14.17
C MET A 134 -5.40 8.01 -15.69
N ASP A 135 -4.18 7.74 -16.15
CA ASP A 135 -3.79 7.70 -17.55
C ASP A 135 -3.09 6.38 -17.88
N HIS A 136 -3.29 5.88 -19.10
CA HIS A 136 -2.45 4.82 -19.64
C HIS A 136 -1.29 5.43 -20.42
N THR A 137 -0.08 4.97 -20.15
CA THR A 137 1.12 5.38 -20.88
C THR A 137 1.27 4.58 -22.17
N SER A 138 2.09 5.05 -23.11
CA SER A 138 2.28 4.38 -24.42
C SER A 138 2.89 2.98 -24.31
N ASP A 139 3.52 2.65 -23.20
CA ASP A 139 4.11 1.32 -22.93
C ASP A 139 3.12 0.33 -22.29
N GLY A 140 1.87 0.76 -22.07
CA GLY A 140 0.82 -0.04 -21.43
C GLY A 140 0.79 0.06 -19.90
N SER A 141 1.71 0.79 -19.26
CA SER A 141 1.69 1.02 -17.81
C SER A 141 0.58 1.99 -17.41
N LEU A 142 0.08 1.83 -16.17
CA LEU A 142 -0.94 2.70 -15.60
C LEU A 142 -0.29 3.81 -14.76
N ARG A 143 -0.46 5.06 -15.16
CA ARG A 143 -0.03 6.23 -14.39
C ARG A 143 -1.21 6.81 -13.63
N VAL A 144 -1.06 6.95 -12.33
CA VAL A 144 -2.05 7.53 -11.44
C VAL A 144 -1.42 8.73 -10.74
N SER A 145 -2.12 9.86 -10.66
CA SER A 145 -1.61 11.04 -9.96
C SER A 145 -2.67 11.78 -9.15
N ALA A 146 -2.26 12.43 -8.08
CA ALA A 146 -3.13 13.26 -7.26
C ALA A 146 -2.32 14.35 -6.55
N VAL A 147 -2.97 15.44 -6.19
CA VAL A 147 -2.40 16.46 -5.29
C VAL A 147 -2.87 16.14 -3.87
N VAL A 148 -1.91 16.08 -2.93
CA VAL A 148 -2.14 15.91 -1.50
C VAL A 148 -1.80 17.22 -0.82
N HIS A 149 -2.81 17.88 -0.28
CA HIS A 149 -2.67 19.17 0.37
C HIS A 149 -1.91 19.06 1.69
N ALA A 150 -1.33 20.17 2.16
CA ALA A 150 -0.64 20.23 3.44
C ALA A 150 -1.54 19.74 4.60
N GLY A 151 -1.08 18.74 5.36
CA GLY A 151 -1.83 18.12 6.46
C GLY A 151 -2.91 17.12 6.02
N GLU A 152 -3.12 16.91 4.72
CA GLU A 152 -4.18 16.04 4.20
C GLU A 152 -3.75 14.57 4.21
N THR A 153 -4.73 13.69 4.47
CA THR A 153 -4.63 12.25 4.26
C THR A 153 -5.54 11.83 3.11
N LEU A 154 -4.96 11.39 1.99
CA LEU A 154 -5.66 11.09 0.74
C LEU A 154 -5.63 9.59 0.41
N PRO A 155 -6.78 8.89 0.43
CA PRO A 155 -6.91 7.55 -0.14
C PRO A 155 -6.66 7.61 -1.66
N PHE A 156 -5.69 6.82 -2.14
CA PHE A 156 -5.18 6.97 -3.50
C PHE A 156 -5.68 5.87 -4.42
N VAL A 157 -5.21 4.63 -4.22
CA VAL A 157 -5.66 3.45 -4.98
C VAL A 157 -5.89 2.26 -4.07
N LYS A 158 -6.64 1.29 -4.57
CA LYS A 158 -6.74 -0.07 -4.01
C LYS A 158 -6.58 -1.09 -5.13
N GLY A 159 -5.97 -2.23 -4.84
CA GLY A 159 -5.75 -3.28 -5.84
C GLY A 159 -4.54 -4.15 -5.57
N TYR A 160 -4.20 -4.98 -6.57
CA TYR A 160 -3.02 -5.82 -6.56
C TYR A 160 -1.81 -5.08 -7.12
N VAL A 161 -0.89 -4.65 -6.24
CA VAL A 161 0.33 -3.95 -6.66
C VAL A 161 1.49 -4.94 -6.76
N LYS A 162 2.05 -5.09 -7.96
CA LYS A 162 3.24 -5.94 -8.21
C LYS A 162 4.54 -5.12 -8.29
N ALA A 163 4.57 -4.15 -9.21
CA ALA A 163 5.73 -3.30 -9.47
C ALA A 163 5.27 -1.88 -9.76
N TYR A 164 6.01 -0.89 -9.26
CA TYR A 164 5.65 0.52 -9.41
C TYR A 164 6.87 1.44 -9.39
N LEU A 165 6.69 2.62 -9.97
CA LEU A 165 7.57 3.78 -9.81
C LEU A 165 6.78 4.88 -9.09
N LEU A 166 7.38 5.48 -8.07
CA LEU A 166 6.78 6.57 -7.31
C LEU A 166 7.63 7.82 -7.49
N LYS A 167 6.97 8.91 -7.88
CA LYS A 167 7.54 10.25 -7.95
C LYS A 167 6.66 11.20 -7.15
N CYS A 168 7.28 12.11 -6.41
CA CYS A 168 6.58 13.20 -5.74
C CYS A 168 7.20 14.52 -6.16
N GLU A 169 6.35 15.51 -6.37
CA GLU A 169 6.72 16.86 -6.81
C GLU A 169 6.07 17.88 -5.88
N GLU A 170 6.79 18.95 -5.56
CA GLU A 170 6.23 20.10 -4.85
C GLU A 170 5.35 20.90 -5.81
N VAL A 171 4.15 21.28 -5.36
CA VAL A 171 3.22 22.11 -6.14
C VAL A 171 3.27 23.53 -5.58
N THR A 172 3.85 24.45 -6.34
CA THR A 172 3.76 25.89 -6.08
C THR A 172 2.51 26.43 -6.74
N GLU A 173 1.56 26.93 -5.94
CA GLU A 173 0.39 27.69 -6.43
C GLU A 173 0.78 29.10 -6.89
#